data_AF-A0A819M0X4-F1
#
_entry.id   AF-A0A819M0X4-F1
#
_cell.length_a   1.000
_cell.length_b   1.000
_cell.length_c   1.000
_cell.angle_alpha   90.00
_cell.angle_beta   90.00
_cell.angle_gamma   90.00
#
_symmetry.space_group_name_H-M   'P 1'
#
loop_
_entity.id
_entity.type
_entity.pdbx_description
1 polymer ?
#
loop_
_entity_poly.entity_id
_entity_poly.type
_entity_poly.pdbx_seq_one_letter_code
_entity_poly.pdbx_strand_id
1 'polypeptide(L)'
;MKIRTFFHWLYKQIYDYNLFIPDEDEYDEINDNIIDPATAVRHQRYATRLYIPLLIITLYILFFVTLINPQTRTNTISNITPTLFNQLHLEHSETLSCPCSTITIPYKNFVSKTISFHPVCSSIFVSKQWIEALYLPYAGTLLVMDFRTTASYQFKLLADLCILSQKTITQSLSDLNNTQLITGQLLSEEEIEFKIIC
;
A
#
# COMPACT_ATOMS: atom_id res chain seq x y z
N MET A 1 8.23 62.69 4.93
CA MET A 1 8.80 63.33 3.71
C MET A 1 10.21 62.78 3.41
N LYS A 2 10.38 61.45 3.24
CA LYS A 2 11.67 60.80 2.90
C LYS A 2 11.54 59.62 1.92
N ILE A 3 10.33 59.06 1.79
CA ILE A 3 10.05 57.90 0.90
C ILE A 3 10.06 58.31 -0.58
N ARG A 4 9.48 59.47 -0.91
CA ARG A 4 9.40 59.96 -2.31
C ARG A 4 10.78 60.28 -2.90
N THR A 5 11.69 60.81 -2.09
CA THR A 5 13.07 61.10 -2.51
C THR A 5 13.89 59.83 -2.67
N PHE A 6 13.66 58.82 -1.82
CA PHE A 6 14.30 57.50 -1.94
C PHE A 6 13.87 56.77 -3.22
N PHE A 7 12.58 56.70 -3.52
CA PHE A 7 12.10 56.09 -4.77
C PHE A 7 12.61 56.81 -6.02
N HIS A 8 12.72 58.15 -5.98
CA HIS A 8 13.26 58.91 -7.09
C HIS A 8 14.76 58.65 -7.30
N TRP A 9 15.54 58.57 -6.21
CA TRP A 9 16.96 58.21 -6.26
C TRP A 9 17.17 56.77 -6.78
N LEU A 10 16.37 55.82 -6.27
CA LEU A 10 16.42 54.41 -6.70
C LEU A 10 16.05 54.27 -8.18
N TYR A 11 15.00 54.97 -8.63
CA TYR A 11 14.57 54.99 -10.02
C TYR A 11 15.67 55.51 -10.95
N LYS A 12 16.35 56.59 -10.56
CA LYS A 12 17.46 57.14 -11.32
C LYS A 12 18.64 56.15 -11.42
N GLN A 13 19.00 55.51 -10.31
CA GLN A 13 20.04 54.49 -10.29
C GLN A 13 19.70 53.29 -11.19
N ILE A 14 18.45 52.82 -11.18
CA ILE A 14 17.99 51.72 -12.04
C ILE A 14 17.92 52.14 -13.51
N TYR A 15 17.58 53.40 -13.80
CA TYR A 15 17.46 53.92 -15.17
C TYR A 15 18.81 53.97 -15.91
N ASP A 16 19.88 54.30 -15.19
CA ASP A 16 21.26 54.42 -15.69
C ASP A 16 22.03 53.09 -15.61
N TYR A 17 21.45 52.05 -14.98
CA TYR A 17 22.11 50.76 -14.79
C TYR A 17 22.18 49.94 -16.09
N ASN A 18 23.36 49.44 -16.42
CA ASN A 18 23.59 48.47 -17.48
C ASN A 18 24.34 47.28 -16.88
N LEU A 19 23.68 46.13 -16.76
CA LEU A 19 24.26 44.94 -16.13
C LEU A 19 25.21 44.19 -17.08
N PHE A 20 24.96 44.31 -18.39
CA PHE A 20 25.74 43.65 -19.42
C PHE A 20 26.71 44.66 -20.05
N ILE A 21 27.82 44.91 -19.36
CA ILE A 21 28.96 45.65 -19.88
C ILE A 21 29.99 44.61 -20.33
N PRO A 22 30.40 44.59 -21.60
CA PRO A 22 31.43 43.68 -22.08
C PRO A 22 32.79 44.11 -21.53
N ASP A 23 33.66 43.13 -21.27
CA ASP A 23 35.03 43.39 -20.88
C ASP A 23 35.79 44.04 -22.05
N GLU A 24 36.77 44.90 -21.74
CA GLU A 24 37.49 45.72 -22.74
C GLU A 24 38.19 44.90 -23.84
N ASP A 25 38.34 43.59 -23.64
CA ASP A 25 39.07 42.67 -24.51
C ASP A 25 38.16 41.90 -25.51
N GLU A 26 36.83 42.03 -25.43
CA GLU A 26 35.87 41.25 -26.25
C GLU A 26 35.53 41.89 -27.61
N TYR A 27 36.10 43.05 -27.92
CA TYR A 27 35.86 43.74 -29.20
C TYR A 27 36.85 43.40 -30.31
N ASP A 28 37.91 42.63 -30.02
CA ASP A 28 39.04 42.50 -30.95
C ASP A 28 39.03 41.26 -31.86
N GLU A 29 38.09 40.32 -31.70
CA GLU A 29 38.00 39.18 -32.62
C GLU A 29 36.54 38.83 -32.93
N ILE A 30 36.05 39.23 -34.12
CA ILE A 30 35.24 38.45 -35.08
C ILE A 30 34.40 39.39 -36.00
N ASN A 31 34.90 39.54 -37.23
CA ASN A 31 34.17 39.59 -38.52
C ASN A 31 33.28 40.81 -38.87
N ASP A 32 33.84 41.71 -39.67
CA ASP A 32 33.31 42.51 -40.81
C ASP A 32 31.79 42.72 -41.01
N ASN A 33 31.04 42.98 -39.95
CA ASN A 33 29.75 43.65 -39.99
C ASN A 33 29.76 44.74 -38.92
N ILE A 34 29.83 46.00 -39.35
CA ILE A 34 29.91 47.17 -38.46
C ILE A 34 28.63 47.27 -37.64
N ILE A 35 28.61 46.63 -36.47
CA ILE A 35 27.62 46.88 -35.43
C ILE A 35 28.11 48.15 -34.73
N ASP A 36 27.48 49.28 -35.06
CA ASP A 36 27.75 50.58 -34.43
C ASP A 36 27.78 50.40 -32.90
N PRO A 37 28.86 50.81 -32.19
CA PRO A 37 28.98 50.65 -30.74
C PRO A 37 27.80 51.26 -29.98
N ALA A 38 27.16 52.31 -30.53
CA ALA A 38 25.95 52.90 -29.97
C ALA A 38 24.75 51.93 -30.03
N THR A 39 24.67 51.07 -31.04
CA THR A 39 23.61 50.05 -31.16
C THR A 39 23.84 48.89 -30.19
N ALA A 40 25.08 48.44 -29.97
CA ALA A 40 25.41 47.40 -29.00
C ALA A 40 25.04 47.83 -27.56
N VAL A 41 25.40 49.05 -27.16
CA VAL A 41 25.06 49.62 -25.84
C VAL A 41 23.54 49.76 -25.65
N ARG A 42 22.79 50.06 -26.73
CA ARG A 42 21.32 50.11 -26.65
C ARG A 42 20.72 48.74 -26.40
N HIS A 43 21.20 47.69 -27.08
CA HIS A 43 20.73 46.32 -26.86
C HIS A 43 21.04 45.83 -25.44
N GLN A 44 22.22 46.14 -24.90
CA GLN A 44 22.61 45.84 -23.52
C GLN A 44 21.69 46.50 -22.48
N ARG A 45 21.35 47.78 -22.69
CA ARG A 45 20.39 48.49 -21.82
C ARG A 45 18.99 47.89 -21.89
N TYR A 46 18.51 47.49 -23.07
CA TYR A 46 17.23 46.80 -23.21
C TYR A 46 17.23 45.42 -22.55
N ALA A 47 18.30 44.65 -22.73
CA ALA A 47 18.49 43.36 -22.08
C ALA A 47 18.46 43.49 -20.55
N THR A 48 19.18 44.47 -20.00
CA THR A 48 19.17 44.78 -18.56
C THR A 48 17.77 45.16 -18.08
N ARG A 49 17.07 46.00 -18.83
CA ARG A 49 15.70 46.45 -18.50
C ARG A 49 14.65 45.36 -18.56
N LEU A 50 14.86 44.31 -19.35
CA LEU A 50 14.00 43.13 -19.39
C LEU A 50 14.41 42.10 -18.32
N TYR A 51 15.71 41.94 -18.08
CA TYR A 51 16.26 40.99 -17.12
C TYR A 51 15.88 41.32 -15.67
N ILE A 52 16.00 42.58 -15.24
CA ILE A 52 15.70 42.99 -13.87
C ILE A 52 14.24 42.67 -13.45
N PRO A 53 13.19 43.07 -14.20
CA PRO A 53 11.83 42.74 -13.82
C PRO A 53 11.57 41.23 -13.90
N LEU A 54 12.15 40.53 -14.88
CA LEU A 54 12.01 39.07 -15.00
C LEU A 54 12.63 38.36 -13.79
N LEU A 55 13.82 38.79 -13.36
CA LEU A 55 14.48 38.28 -12.16
C LEU A 55 13.63 38.54 -10.92
N ILE A 56 13.10 39.75 -10.74
CA ILE A 56 12.21 40.07 -9.61
C ILE A 56 10.95 39.19 -9.64
N ILE A 57 10.34 38.97 -10.80
CA ILE A 57 9.17 38.11 -10.97
C ILE A 57 9.51 36.65 -10.60
N THR A 58 10.65 36.13 -11.05
CA THR A 58 11.07 34.75 -10.70
C THR A 58 11.33 34.58 -9.20
N LEU A 59 12.03 35.54 -8.58
CA LEU A 59 12.27 35.54 -7.13
C LEU A 59 10.96 35.65 -6.35
N TYR A 60 10.03 36.47 -6.82
CA TYR A 60 8.69 36.58 -6.24
C TYR A 60 7.96 35.24 -6.31
N ILE A 61 7.87 34.61 -7.49
CA ILE A 61 7.22 33.30 -7.66
C ILE A 61 7.84 32.25 -6.73
N LEU A 62 9.18 32.16 -6.69
CA LEU A 62 9.89 31.23 -5.80
C LEU A 62 9.54 31.47 -4.34
N PHE A 63 9.53 32.73 -3.88
CA PHE A 63 9.14 33.07 -2.52
C PHE A 63 7.73 32.59 -2.18
N PHE A 64 6.74 32.86 -3.05
CA PHE A 64 5.37 32.40 -2.81
C PHE A 64 5.23 30.89 -2.82
N VAL A 65 5.90 30.18 -3.74
CA VAL A 65 5.90 28.71 -3.76
C VAL A 65 6.47 28.16 -2.46
N THR A 66 7.58 28.72 -1.96
CA THR A 66 8.17 28.27 -0.69
C THR A 66 7.29 28.55 0.52
N LEU A 67 6.49 29.63 0.50
CA LEU A 67 5.53 29.94 1.56
C LEU A 67 4.28 29.07 1.54
N ILE A 68 3.78 28.74 0.34
CA ILE A 68 2.55 27.97 0.17
C ILE A 68 2.75 26.50 0.46
N ASN A 69 3.97 25.96 0.27
CA ASN A 69 4.26 24.56 0.56
C ASN A 69 3.97 24.22 2.03
N PRO A 70 2.88 23.48 2.32
CA PRO A 70 2.52 23.15 3.68
C PRO A 70 3.59 22.23 4.26
N GLN A 71 4.05 22.54 5.46
CA GLN A 71 4.96 21.67 6.21
C GLN A 71 4.16 20.46 6.68
N THR A 72 4.41 19.28 6.10
CA THR A 72 3.80 18.04 6.56
C THR A 72 4.39 17.67 7.92
N ARG A 73 3.56 17.72 8.97
CA ARG A 73 3.97 17.29 10.30
C ARG A 73 3.53 15.86 10.53
N THR A 74 4.49 14.96 10.73
CA THR A 74 4.22 13.58 11.14
C THR A 74 3.90 13.55 12.63
N ASN A 75 2.67 13.16 12.97
CA ASN A 75 2.27 12.93 14.36
C ASN A 75 2.38 11.43 14.66
N THR A 76 3.24 11.06 15.61
CA THR A 76 3.44 9.67 16.02
C THR A 76 2.54 9.32 17.20
N ILE A 77 1.67 8.32 17.03
CA ILE A 77 0.82 7.80 18.10
C ILE A 77 1.40 6.45 18.55
N SER A 78 1.91 6.40 19.78
CA SER A 78 2.39 5.16 20.41
C SER A 78 1.23 4.49 21.15
N ASN A 79 0.88 3.26 20.77
CA ASN A 79 -0.28 2.48 21.21
C ASN A 79 -1.58 2.83 20.46
N ILE A 80 -1.80 2.16 19.34
CA ILE A 80 -3.03 2.26 18.58
C ILE A 80 -4.02 1.20 19.06
N THR A 81 -5.24 1.62 19.40
CA THR A 81 -6.36 0.70 19.65
C THR A 81 -7.04 0.34 18.32
N PRO A 82 -7.67 -0.85 18.19
CA PRO A 82 -8.34 -1.24 16.94
C PRO A 82 -9.40 -0.24 16.47
N THR A 83 -10.16 0.34 17.41
CA THR A 83 -11.17 1.37 17.11
C THR A 83 -10.56 2.66 16.58
N LEU A 84 -9.45 3.11 17.17
CA LEU A 84 -8.73 4.29 16.73
C LEU A 84 -8.07 4.07 15.36
N PHE A 85 -7.54 2.87 15.12
CA PHE A 85 -7.00 2.51 13.80
C PHE A 85 -8.08 2.60 12.74
N ASN A 86 -9.24 1.96 12.95
CA ASN A 86 -10.32 1.96 11.97
C ASN A 86 -10.81 3.39 11.67
N GLN A 87 -10.91 4.25 12.71
CA GLN A 87 -11.26 5.65 12.50
C GLN A 87 -10.22 6.40 11.67
N LEU A 88 -8.93 6.28 12.01
CA LEU A 88 -7.85 6.95 11.29
C LEU A 88 -7.68 6.41 9.87
N HIS A 89 -7.92 5.11 9.65
CA HIS A 89 -7.86 4.49 8.35
C HIS A 89 -8.98 5.01 7.44
N LEU A 90 -10.19 5.21 7.97
CA LEU A 90 -11.31 5.81 7.22
C LEU A 90 -11.04 7.27 6.82
N GLU A 91 -10.37 8.05 7.67
CA GLU A 91 -10.15 9.48 7.44
C GLU A 91 -8.84 9.78 6.67
N HIS A 92 -7.83 8.91 6.81
CA HIS A 92 -6.47 9.17 6.35
C HIS A 92 -5.80 7.95 5.67
N SER A 93 -6.57 7.06 5.01
CA SER A 93 -6.07 5.84 4.37
C SER A 93 -4.79 6.04 3.52
N GLU A 94 -4.70 7.10 2.72
CA GLU A 94 -3.58 7.35 1.81
C GLU A 94 -2.29 7.82 2.50
N THR A 95 -2.38 8.37 3.72
CA THR A 95 -1.24 9.00 4.42
C THR A 95 -0.89 8.31 5.73
N LEU A 96 -1.76 7.42 6.22
CA LEU A 96 -1.57 6.65 7.45
C LEU A 96 -0.53 5.54 7.21
N SER A 97 0.54 5.55 8.01
CA SER A 97 1.54 4.48 8.01
C SER A 97 1.67 3.89 9.41
N CYS A 98 1.26 2.64 9.56
CA CYS A 98 1.33 1.88 10.80
C CYS A 98 2.29 0.69 10.62
N PRO A 99 3.60 0.88 10.82
CA PRO A 99 4.56 -0.21 10.71
C PRO A 99 4.35 -1.23 11.84
N CYS A 100 4.37 -2.51 11.48
CA CYS A 100 4.27 -3.59 12.47
C CYS A 100 5.59 -3.73 13.23
N SER A 101 5.52 -4.05 14.53
CA SER A 101 6.70 -4.40 15.34
C SER A 101 7.34 -5.72 14.90
N THR A 102 6.53 -6.62 14.33
CA THR A 102 6.96 -7.91 13.79
C THR A 102 6.33 -8.09 12.41
N ILE A 103 7.14 -8.52 11.44
CA ILE A 103 6.69 -8.68 10.05
C ILE A 103 5.99 -10.02 9.79
N THR A 104 6.13 -10.98 10.70
CA THR A 104 5.63 -12.35 10.57
C THR A 104 4.74 -12.69 11.74
N ILE A 105 3.48 -13.01 11.47
CA ILE A 105 2.49 -13.39 12.49
C ILE A 105 1.96 -14.79 12.15
N PRO A 106 2.19 -15.81 13.00
CA PRO A 106 1.63 -17.14 12.78
C PRO A 106 0.10 -17.11 12.78
N TYR A 107 -0.54 -17.79 11.82
CA TYR A 107 -2.00 -17.86 11.70
C TYR A 107 -2.68 -18.40 12.96
N LYS A 108 -2.04 -19.35 13.65
CA LYS A 108 -2.51 -19.90 14.93
C LYS A 108 -2.78 -18.87 16.03
N ASN A 109 -2.21 -17.67 15.93
CA ASN A 109 -2.35 -16.63 16.95
C ASN A 109 -3.65 -15.84 16.83
N PHE A 110 -4.24 -15.76 15.64
CA PHE A 110 -5.40 -14.90 15.36
C PHE A 110 -6.54 -15.64 14.64
N VAL A 111 -6.28 -16.79 14.02
CA VAL A 111 -7.33 -17.64 13.45
C VAL A 111 -7.78 -18.66 14.48
N SER A 112 -9.04 -18.57 14.88
CA SER A 112 -9.72 -19.58 15.68
C SER A 112 -10.91 -20.12 14.90
N LYS A 113 -10.91 -21.41 14.62
CA LYS A 113 -12.02 -22.07 13.91
C LYS A 113 -12.48 -23.30 14.68
N THR A 114 -13.77 -23.33 14.98
CA THR A 114 -14.43 -24.52 15.53
C THR A 114 -14.89 -25.41 14.38
N ILE A 115 -14.45 -26.66 14.41
CA ILE A 115 -14.75 -27.64 13.37
C ILE A 115 -15.76 -28.62 13.94
N SER A 116 -16.93 -28.69 13.33
CA SER A 116 -17.94 -29.69 13.64
C SER A 116 -18.07 -30.66 12.47
N PHE A 117 -17.96 -31.95 12.78
CA PHE A 117 -18.19 -33.01 11.80
C PHE A 117 -19.67 -33.40 11.81
N HIS A 118 -20.12 -34.02 10.71
CA HIS A 118 -21.49 -34.49 10.62
C HIS A 118 -21.79 -35.50 11.75
N PRO A 119 -22.93 -35.41 12.46
CA PRO A 119 -23.24 -36.28 13.62
C PRO A 119 -23.19 -37.78 13.34
N VAL A 120 -23.34 -38.17 12.07
CA VAL A 120 -23.20 -39.57 11.63
C VAL A 120 -21.81 -40.14 11.94
N CYS A 121 -20.77 -39.31 11.89
CA CYS A 121 -19.38 -39.71 12.15
C CYS A 121 -19.10 -39.98 13.63
N SER A 122 -20.00 -39.59 14.52
CA SER A 122 -19.98 -39.95 15.94
C SER A 122 -21.09 -40.94 16.33
N SER A 123 -21.82 -41.46 15.35
CA SER A 123 -22.96 -42.35 15.57
C SER A 123 -22.55 -43.83 15.55
N ILE A 124 -23.49 -44.71 15.94
CA ILE A 124 -23.29 -46.15 15.86
C ILE A 124 -23.03 -46.65 14.43
N PHE A 125 -23.50 -45.93 13.41
CA PHE A 125 -23.44 -46.35 12.01
C PHE A 125 -22.01 -46.48 11.45
N VAL A 126 -21.04 -45.77 12.04
CA VAL A 126 -19.62 -45.87 11.68
C VAL A 126 -18.83 -46.74 12.65
N SER A 127 -19.49 -47.29 13.68
CA SER A 127 -18.82 -48.14 14.65
C SER A 127 -18.49 -49.50 14.03
N LYS A 128 -17.35 -50.05 14.44
CA LYS A 128 -16.93 -51.40 14.04
C LYS A 128 -17.98 -52.45 14.40
N GLN A 129 -18.61 -52.31 15.56
CA GLN A 129 -19.66 -53.22 16.06
C GLN A 129 -20.87 -53.27 15.12
N TRP A 130 -21.34 -52.12 14.63
CA TRP A 130 -22.45 -52.06 13.68
C TRP A 130 -22.10 -52.69 12.33
N ILE A 131 -20.90 -52.38 11.82
CA ILE A 131 -20.42 -52.91 10.54
C ILE A 131 -20.27 -54.44 10.60
N GLU A 132 -19.73 -54.96 11.70
CA GLU A 132 -19.57 -56.40 11.92
C GLU A 132 -20.91 -57.10 12.14
N ALA A 133 -21.86 -56.48 12.84
CA ALA A 133 -23.21 -57.03 13.01
C ALA A 133 -23.97 -57.18 11.69
N LEU A 134 -23.64 -56.37 10.69
CA LEU A 134 -24.21 -56.43 9.34
C LEU A 134 -23.43 -57.36 8.40
N TYR A 135 -22.31 -57.93 8.84
CA TYR A 135 -21.53 -58.85 8.03
C TYR A 135 -22.21 -60.22 7.99
N LEU A 136 -22.70 -60.58 6.80
CA LEU A 136 -23.31 -61.89 6.57
C LEU A 136 -22.34 -62.80 5.78
N PRO A 137 -21.84 -63.89 6.37
CA PRO A 137 -21.09 -64.87 5.60
C PRO A 137 -21.98 -65.48 4.51
N TYR A 138 -21.42 -65.69 3.31
CA TYR A 138 -22.12 -66.21 2.13
C TYR A 138 -23.26 -65.32 1.59
N ALA A 139 -23.18 -63.99 1.78
CA ALA A 139 -24.17 -63.03 1.23
C ALA A 139 -24.45 -63.19 -0.28
N GLY A 140 -23.52 -63.74 -1.07
CA GLY A 140 -23.70 -63.97 -2.50
C GLY A 140 -24.78 -65.01 -2.87
N THR A 141 -25.29 -65.79 -1.91
CA THR A 141 -26.41 -66.72 -2.14
C THR A 141 -27.78 -66.07 -1.95
N LEU A 142 -27.83 -64.85 -1.41
CA LEU A 142 -29.05 -64.07 -1.26
C LEU A 142 -29.33 -63.23 -2.52
N LEU A 143 -30.58 -62.77 -2.66
CA LEU A 143 -30.95 -61.84 -3.72
C LEU A 143 -30.12 -60.56 -3.62
N VAL A 144 -29.60 -60.08 -4.75
CA VAL A 144 -28.78 -58.85 -4.84
C VAL A 144 -29.47 -57.61 -4.26
N MET A 145 -30.80 -57.60 -4.22
CA MET A 145 -31.59 -56.50 -3.63
C MET A 145 -31.74 -56.57 -2.11
N ASP A 146 -31.26 -57.64 -1.45
CA ASP A 146 -31.27 -57.72 0.00
C ASP A 146 -30.23 -56.75 0.57
N PHE A 147 -30.69 -55.74 1.30
CA PHE A 147 -29.85 -54.72 1.93
C PHE A 147 -28.66 -55.33 2.70
N ARG A 148 -28.84 -56.47 3.36
CA ARG A 148 -27.81 -57.14 4.16
C ARG A 148 -26.59 -57.57 3.33
N THR A 149 -26.75 -57.72 2.01
CA THR A 149 -25.65 -58.09 1.11
C THR A 149 -24.67 -56.96 0.87
N THR A 150 -25.11 -55.69 0.98
CA THR A 150 -24.29 -54.50 0.68
C THR A 150 -24.11 -53.57 1.89
N ALA A 151 -24.94 -53.70 2.93
CA ALA A 151 -24.97 -52.80 4.08
C ALA A 151 -23.62 -52.66 4.78
N SER A 152 -22.93 -53.77 5.07
CA SER A 152 -21.63 -53.75 5.76
C SER A 152 -20.58 -52.95 4.97
N TYR A 153 -20.55 -53.09 3.63
CA TYR A 153 -19.66 -52.34 2.76
C TYR A 153 -20.02 -50.85 2.69
N GLN A 154 -21.32 -50.52 2.63
CA GLN A 154 -21.79 -49.13 2.61
C GLN A 154 -21.46 -48.39 3.91
N PHE A 155 -21.72 -49.01 5.07
CA PHE A 155 -21.37 -48.41 6.37
C PHE A 155 -19.86 -48.36 6.61
N LYS A 156 -19.10 -49.32 6.08
CA LYS A 156 -17.64 -49.24 6.07
C LYS A 156 -17.16 -48.04 5.25
N LEU A 157 -17.69 -47.85 4.05
CA LEU A 157 -17.37 -46.68 3.23
C LEU A 157 -17.70 -45.37 3.96
N LEU A 158 -18.85 -45.31 4.63
CA LEU A 158 -19.23 -44.15 5.45
C LEU A 158 -18.23 -43.90 6.58
N ALA A 159 -17.80 -44.95 7.30
CA ALA A 159 -16.79 -44.84 8.35
C ALA A 159 -15.45 -44.34 7.79
N ASP A 160 -15.01 -44.88 6.66
CA ASP A 160 -13.77 -44.48 6.00
C ASP A 160 -13.84 -43.01 5.54
N LEU A 161 -14.98 -42.55 5.01
CA LEU A 161 -15.21 -41.14 4.65
C LEU A 161 -15.15 -40.21 5.88
N CYS A 162 -15.73 -40.63 7.01
CA CYS A 162 -15.65 -39.87 8.26
C CYS A 162 -14.20 -39.75 8.75
N ILE A 163 -13.43 -40.85 8.73
CA ILE A 163 -12.02 -40.85 9.13
C ILE A 163 -11.19 -39.97 8.18
N LEU A 164 -11.40 -40.13 6.86
CA LEU A 164 -10.68 -39.37 5.85
C LEU A 164 -10.98 -37.88 5.98
N SER A 165 -12.26 -37.49 6.12
CA SER A 165 -12.63 -36.09 6.29
C SER A 165 -12.02 -35.49 7.56
N GLN A 166 -12.06 -36.22 8.68
CA GLN A 166 -11.44 -35.75 9.92
C GLN A 166 -9.93 -35.56 9.75
N LYS A 167 -9.24 -36.53 9.16
CA LYS A 167 -7.80 -36.47 8.92
C LYS A 167 -7.43 -35.32 7.98
N THR A 168 -8.15 -35.17 6.87
CA THR A 168 -7.90 -34.10 5.91
C THR A 168 -8.07 -32.74 6.56
N ILE A 169 -9.14 -32.54 7.32
CA ILE A 169 -9.41 -31.26 7.97
C ILE A 169 -8.40 -30.96 9.09
N THR A 170 -8.01 -31.94 9.90
CA THR A 170 -6.99 -31.72 10.94
C THR A 170 -5.62 -31.44 10.34
N GLN A 171 -5.27 -32.11 9.24
CA GLN A 171 -4.04 -31.84 8.50
C GLN A 171 -4.06 -30.41 7.92
N SER A 172 -5.11 -30.02 7.22
CA SER A 172 -5.23 -28.66 6.68
C SER A 172 -5.20 -27.59 7.76
N LEU A 173 -5.80 -27.84 8.94
CA LEU A 173 -5.74 -26.92 10.07
C LEU A 173 -4.31 -26.83 10.64
N SER A 174 -3.60 -27.96 10.73
CA SER A 174 -2.19 -27.98 11.15
C SER A 174 -1.33 -27.19 10.17
N ASP A 175 -1.51 -27.40 8.87
CA ASP A 175 -0.78 -26.70 7.83
C ASP A 175 -1.05 -25.19 7.88
N LEU A 176 -2.32 -24.79 8.01
CA LEU A 176 -2.72 -23.39 8.21
C LEU A 176 -2.10 -22.80 9.49
N ASN A 177 -2.11 -23.52 10.61
CA ASN A 177 -1.51 -23.02 11.84
C ASN A 177 0.00 -22.80 11.75
N ASN A 178 0.67 -23.52 10.84
CA ASN A 178 2.09 -23.39 10.56
C ASN A 178 2.39 -22.31 9.51
N THR A 179 1.40 -21.82 8.75
CA THR A 179 1.60 -20.69 7.86
C THR A 179 1.75 -19.39 8.64
N GLN A 180 2.45 -18.44 8.03
CA GLN A 180 2.71 -17.13 8.61
C GLN A 180 2.17 -16.05 7.69
N LEU A 181 1.47 -15.08 8.28
CA LEU A 181 1.12 -13.85 7.60
C LEU A 181 2.36 -12.95 7.59
N ILE A 182 2.80 -12.56 6.39
CA ILE A 182 3.91 -11.63 6.19
C ILE A 182 3.33 -10.26 5.85
N THR A 183 3.50 -9.28 6.75
CA THR A 183 3.09 -7.90 6.53
C THR A 183 3.98 -6.92 7.28
N GLY A 184 4.43 -5.87 6.60
CA GLY A 184 5.18 -4.76 7.22
C GLY A 184 4.27 -3.68 7.80
N GLN A 185 2.98 -3.72 7.48
CA GLN A 185 2.00 -2.71 7.87
C GLN A 185 0.80 -3.35 8.53
N LEU A 186 0.17 -2.60 9.44
CA LEU A 186 -1.07 -2.99 10.07
C LEU A 186 -2.18 -3.03 9.01
N LEU A 187 -2.85 -4.17 8.91
CA LEU A 187 -3.94 -4.41 7.96
C LEU A 187 -5.28 -4.17 8.63
N SER A 188 -6.26 -3.71 7.86
CA SER A 188 -7.66 -3.67 8.28
C SER A 188 -8.26 -5.08 8.34
N GLU A 189 -9.39 -5.21 9.03
CA GLU A 189 -10.10 -6.48 9.13
C GLU A 189 -10.55 -6.97 7.75
N GLU A 190 -11.02 -6.08 6.87
CA GLU A 190 -11.43 -6.39 5.49
C GLU A 190 -10.26 -6.94 4.65
N GLU A 191 -9.06 -6.34 4.79
CA GLU A 191 -7.86 -6.80 4.09
C GLU A 191 -7.40 -8.18 4.56
N ILE A 192 -7.56 -8.45 5.87
CA ILE A 192 -7.25 -9.76 6.45
C ILE A 192 -8.25 -10.81 5.94
N GLU A 193 -9.55 -10.51 5.96
CA GLU A 193 -10.57 -11.42 5.42
C GLU A 193 -10.32 -11.75 3.94
N PHE A 194 -10.01 -10.74 3.13
CA PHE A 194 -9.69 -10.95 1.72
C PHE A 194 -8.47 -11.87 1.53
N LYS A 195 -7.40 -11.68 2.30
CA LYS A 195 -6.19 -12.53 2.27
C LYS A 195 -6.39 -13.95 2.83
N ILE A 196 -7.45 -14.18 3.62
CA ILE A 196 -7.79 -15.50 4.14
C ILE A 196 -8.71 -16.26 3.18
N ILE A 197 -9.56 -15.54 2.44
CA ILE A 197 -10.57 -16.11 1.54
C ILE A 197 -10.00 -16.38 0.13
N CYS A 198 -9.02 -15.60 -0.33
CA CYS A 198 -8.32 -15.76 -1.61
C CYS A 198 -6.93 -16.38 -1.45
#